data_AF-A0A5P0ZL34-F1
#
_entry.id   AF-A0A5P0ZL34-F1
#
_cell.length_a   1.000
_cell.length_b   1.000
_cell.length_c   1.000
_cell.angle_alpha   90.00
_cell.angle_beta   90.00
_cell.angle_gamma   90.00
#
_symmetry.space_group_name_H-M   'P 1'
#
loop_
_entity.id
_entity.type
_entity.pdbx_description
1 polymer ?
#
loop_
_entity_poly.entity_id
_entity_poly.type
_entity_poly.pdbx_seq_one_letter_code
_entity_poly.pdbx_strand_id
1 'polypeptide(L)' 'MIYKVLYQTSEIDNPRREFTHSLYMDAASSIEVRQAVEDNTDYEIEFIQELDEKHLEYEKKNPDFKLTEF' A
#
# COMPACT_ATOMS: atom_id res chain seq x y z
N MET A 1 -5.99 -5.63 10.34
CA MET A 1 -4.54 -5.89 10.21
C MET A 1 -3.98 -4.82 9.30
N ILE A 2 -2.80 -4.28 9.59
CA ILE A 2 -2.25 -3.20 8.77
C ILE A 2 -1.40 -3.80 7.66
N TYR A 3 -1.70 -3.40 6.44
CA TYR A 3 -0.98 -3.77 5.24
C TYR A 3 -0.20 -2.58 4.69
N LYS A 4 1.00 -2.86 4.19
CA LYS A 4 1.75 -1.95 3.33
C LYS A 4 1.56 -2.39 1.89
N VAL A 5 1.01 -1.50 1.08
CA VAL A 5 0.74 -1.73 -0.34
C VAL A 5 1.76 -0.95 -1.15
N LEU A 6 2.52 -1.66 -1.98
CA LEU A 6 3.42 -1.07 -2.97
C LEU A 6 2.67 -0.96 -4.30
N TYR A 7 2.68 0.21 -4.91
CA TYR A 7 1.93 0.47 -6.13
C TYR A 7 2.62 1.49 -7.05
N GLN A 8 2.22 1.48 -8.33
CA GLN A 8 2.54 2.53 -9.30
C GLN A 8 1.26 3.26 -9.75
N THR A 9 1.40 4.50 -10.22
CA THR A 9 0.27 5.40 -10.50
C THR A 9 -0.24 5.39 -11.94
N SER A 10 0.44 4.72 -12.88
CA SER A 10 0.10 4.80 -14.32
C SER A 10 0.55 3.57 -15.11
N GLU A 11 -0.33 3.08 -15.99
CA GLU A 11 -0.07 2.06 -17.02
C GLU A 11 0.83 2.56 -18.18
N ILE A 12 0.95 3.88 -18.36
CA ILE A 12 1.53 4.49 -19.58
C ILE A 12 3.07 4.50 -19.53
N ASP A 13 3.64 4.44 -18.33
CA ASP A 13 5.09 4.44 -18.14
C ASP A 13 5.60 3.02 -17.88
N ASN A 14 6.74 2.68 -18.48
CA ASN A 14 7.41 1.41 -18.17
C ASN A 14 7.67 1.32 -16.65
N PRO A 15 7.44 0.16 -16.02
CA PRO A 15 7.60 0.03 -14.57
C PRO A 15 9.05 0.32 -14.18
N ARG A 16 9.23 1.35 -13.34
CA ARG A 16 10.52 1.80 -12.83
C ARG A 16 10.52 1.75 -11.32
N ARG A 17 11.60 1.20 -10.75
CA ARG A 17 11.73 1.03 -9.31
C ARG A 17 11.63 2.34 -8.53
N GLU A 18 12.02 3.44 -9.14
CA GLU A 18 12.00 4.78 -8.54
C GLU A 18 10.59 5.36 -8.41
N PHE A 19 9.59 4.77 -9.08
CA PHE A 19 8.20 5.24 -9.08
C PHE A 19 7.27 4.35 -8.26
N THR A 20 7.79 3.33 -7.59
CA THR A 20 7.02 2.57 -6.62
C THR A 20 6.71 3.44 -5.41
N HIS A 21 5.42 3.69 -5.19
CA HIS A 21 4.89 4.35 -4.01
C HIS A 21 4.40 3.33 -2.99
N SER A 22 4.19 3.79 -1.75
CA SER A 22 3.63 2.97 -0.69
C SER A 22 2.46 3.66 -0.02
N LEU A 23 1.39 2.91 0.25
CA LEU A 23 0.31 3.32 1.14
C LEU A 23 0.13 2.28 2.25
N TYR A 24 -0.51 2.69 3.34
CA TYR A 24 -0.83 1.82 4.47
C TYR A 24 -2.33 1.79 4.66
N MET A 25 -2.89 0.61 4.88
CA MET A 25 -4.33 0.43 5.06
C MET A 25 -4.63 -0.62 6.12
N ASP A 26 -5.70 -0.41 6.89
CA ASP A 26 -6.21 -1.39 7.82
C ASP A 26 -7.36 -2.18 7.17
N ALA A 27 -7.23 -3.50 7.12
CA ALA A 27 -8.21 -4.39 6.52
C ALA A 27 -8.19 -5.78 7.18
N ALA A 28 -9.22 -6.60 6.96
CA ALA A 28 -9.26 -7.96 7.51
C ALA A 28 -8.45 -8.97 6.66
N SER A 29 -8.16 -8.67 5.39
CA SER A 29 -7.34 -9.53 4.53
C SER A 29 -6.68 -8.78 3.38
N SER A 30 -5.65 -9.37 2.77
CA SER A 30 -5.00 -8.83 1.57
C SER A 30 -5.93 -8.75 0.34
N ILE A 31 -7.00 -9.56 0.31
CA ILE A 31 -8.01 -9.53 -0.75
C ILE A 31 -8.85 -8.26 -0.64
N GLU A 32 -9.32 -7.93 0.57
CA GLU A 32 -10.03 -6.68 0.83
C GLU A 32 -9.15 -5.47 0.51
N VAL A 33 -7.85 -5.57 0.82
CA VAL A 33 -6.90 -4.51 0.47
C VAL A 33 -6.84 -4.26 -1.02
N ARG A 34 -6.66 -5.34 -1.78
CA ARG A 34 -6.62 -5.27 -3.24
C ARG A 34 -7.89 -4.66 -3.80
N GLN A 35 -9.04 -5.18 -3.37
CA GLN A 35 -10.33 -4.73 -3.85
C GLN A 35 -10.57 -3.25 -3.55
N ALA A 36 -10.28 -2.78 -2.33
CA ALA A 36 -10.48 -1.38 -1.98
C ALA A 36 -9.59 -0.44 -2.80
N VAL A 37 -8.34 -0.82 -3.09
CA VAL A 37 -7.44 -0.02 -3.93
C VAL A 37 -7.91 -0.01 -5.39
N GLU A 38 -8.29 -1.15 -5.95
CA GLU A 38 -8.78 -1.27 -7.33
C GLU A 38 -10.13 -0.56 -7.53
N ASP A 39 -11.02 -0.57 -6.52
CA ASP A 39 -12.35 0.07 -6.62
C ASP A 39 -12.28 1.60 -6.51
N ASN A 40 -11.22 2.16 -5.89
CA ASN A 40 -11.12 3.60 -5.59
C ASN A 40 -10.01 4.32 -6.36
N THR A 41 -9.09 3.59 -6.99
CA THR A 41 -7.93 4.16 -7.69
C THR A 41 -7.56 3.37 -8.92
N ASP A 42 -6.91 4.03 -9.88
CA ASP A 42 -6.30 3.38 -11.04
C ASP A 42 -4.86 2.89 -10.75
N TYR A 43 -4.55 2.58 -9.49
CA TYR A 43 -3.20 2.21 -9.07
C TYR A 43 -2.88 0.75 -9.41
N GLU A 44 -1.69 0.53 -9.97
CA GLU A 44 -1.16 -0.81 -10.21
C GLU A 44 -0.51 -1.35 -8.94
N ILE A 45 -1.12 -2.35 -8.33
CA ILE A 45 -0.59 -2.97 -7.11
C ILE A 45 0.54 -3.95 -7.46
N GLU A 46 1.75 -3.65 -7.00
CA GLU A 46 2.92 -4.52 -7.15
C GLU A 46 2.98 -5.58 -6.06
N PHE A 47 2.76 -5.19 -4.80
CA PHE A 47 2.90 -6.09 -3.65
C PHE A 47 2.06 -5.63 -2.46
N ILE A 48 1.46 -6.59 -1.76
CA ILE A 48 0.71 -6.35 -0.52
C ILE A 48 1.42 -7.13 0.58
N GLN A 49 1.95 -6.40 1.57
CA GLN A 49 2.65 -6.96 2.70
C GLN A 49 1.84 -6.75 3.98
N GLU A 50 1.58 -7.83 4.72
CA GLU A 50 1.07 -7.72 6.10
C GLU A 50 2.20 -7.27 7.04
N LEU A 51 1.92 -6.28 7.88
CA LEU A 51 2.89 -5.76 8.84
C LEU A 51 2.68 -6.43 10.20
N ASP A 52 3.74 -7.10 10.69
CA ASP A 52 3.79 -7.53 12.08
C ASP A 52 3.91 -6.33 13.03
N GLU A 53 3.70 -6.56 14.33
CA GLU A 53 3.68 -5.50 15.34
C GLU A 53 4.99 -4.69 15.37
N LYS A 54 6.15 -5.35 15.27
CA LYS A 54 7.46 -4.69 15.35
C LYS A 54 7.75 -3.86 14.11
N HIS A 55 7.37 -4.37 12.94
CA HIS A 55 7.53 -3.69 11.67
C HIS A 55 6.61 -2.48 11.60
N LEU A 56 5.36 -2.62 12.06
CA LEU A 56 4.41 -1.52 12.16
C LEU A 56 4.90 -0.42 13.11
N GLU A 57 5.43 -0.78 14.28
CA GLU A 57 6.04 0.19 15.21
C GLU A 57 7.21 0.95 14.59
N TYR A 58 8.00 0.29 13.76
CA TYR A 58 9.08 0.94 13.03
C TYR A 58 8.55 1.90 11.96
N GLU A 59 7.57 1.47 11.16
CA GLU A 59 6.94 2.29 10.12
C GLU A 59 6.27 3.54 10.71
N LYS A 60 5.59 3.42 11.86
CA LYS A 60 4.97 4.55 12.58
C LYS A 60 5.96 5.63 13.04
N LYS A 61 7.27 5.33 13.11
CA LYS A 61 8.30 6.35 13.42
C LYS A 61 8.62 7.23 12.22
N ASN A 62 8.25 6.80 11.01
CA ASN A 62 8.41 7.60 9.81
C ASN A 62 7.34 8.72 9.79
N PRO A 63 7.71 10.00 9.64
CA PRO A 63 6.74 11.10 9.57
C PRO A 63 5.75 10.99 8.41
N ASP A 64 6.11 10.26 7.35
CA ASP A 64 5.25 10.06 6.18
C ASP A 64 4.25 8.90 6.34
N PHE A 65 4.29 8.18 7.47
CA PHE A 65 3.34 7.12 7.76
C PHE A 65 1.92 7.70 7.92
N LYS A 66 1.02 7.32 7.03
CA LYS A 66 -0.40 7.69 7.06
C LYS A 66 -1.26 6.51 6.65
N LEU A 67 -2.32 6.27 7.42
CA LEU A 67 -3.36 5.33 7.02
C LEU A 67 -4.21 5.98 5.93
N THR A 68 -4.45 5.21 4.88
CA THR A 68 -5.29 5.59 3.75
C THR A 68 -6.67 5.00 3.97
N GLU A 69 -7.69 5.84 3.88
CA GLU A 69 -9.10 5.47 3.89
C GLU A 69 -9.71 6.02 2.60
N PHE A 70 -10.61 5.26 1.98
CA PHE A 70 -11.32 5.64 0.76
C PHE A 70 -12.77 6.02 1.08
#